data_AF-A0A9X1HLA5-F1
#
_entry.id   AF-A0A9X1HLA5-F1
#
_cell.length_a   1.000
_cell.length_b   1.000
_cell.length_c   1.000
_cell.angle_alpha   90.00
_cell.angle_beta   90.00
_cell.angle_gamma   90.00
#
_symmetry.space_group_name_H-M   'P 1'
#
loop_
_entity.id
_entity.type
_entity.pdbx_description
1 polymer ?
#
loop_
_entity_poly.entity_id
_entity_poly.type
_entity_poly.pdbx_seq_one_letter_code
_entity_poly.pdbx_strand_id
1 'polypeptide(L)'
;MIEYLKLLFFLVSPVRSVLSVKDGTSLNHIPYNRNRDKCLILGNGPSLKEDLPDIMRKRDKYDIMCVNHFPVSDLFFDIQPEYFIITDLAWWSSKVNDTDRKKRDLVFDKLRDVTWPMQVLVSANSDLVFIKSKINNVNIRIDKSKSTGLFRPFDYRAFRLYDTGYFTPPVVNVLIFAIFCAIKAGYSKIEVYGADLSYLFLVDVDQSSNVLYIKNEHFYASGEKEIMYETAKKDSSGLKMSTFLQ
;
A
#
# COMPACT_ATOMS: atom_id res chain seq x y z
N MET A 1 -35.78 16.43 4.66
CA MET A 1 -34.71 17.32 5.20
C MET A 1 -33.48 16.52 5.67
N ILE A 2 -33.64 15.49 6.50
CA ILE A 2 -32.52 14.65 7.01
C ILE A 2 -31.78 13.89 5.89
N GLU A 3 -32.48 13.34 4.90
CA GLU A 3 -31.82 12.67 3.76
C GLU A 3 -31.04 13.63 2.85
N TYR A 4 -31.55 14.83 2.63
CA TYR A 4 -30.84 15.87 1.87
C TYR A 4 -29.59 16.37 2.61
N LEU A 5 -29.65 16.52 3.93
CA LEU A 5 -28.48 16.85 4.76
C LEU A 5 -27.44 15.73 4.78
N LYS A 6 -27.87 14.46 4.84
CA LYS A 6 -26.99 13.30 4.68
C LYS A 6 -26.33 13.30 3.29
N LEU A 7 -27.11 13.50 2.22
CA LEU A 7 -26.60 13.56 0.85
C LEU A 7 -25.59 14.70 0.67
N LEU A 8 -25.88 15.88 1.24
CA LEU A 8 -24.96 17.03 1.24
C LEU A 8 -23.67 16.69 2.00
N PHE A 9 -23.75 16.08 3.18
CA PHE A 9 -22.58 15.63 3.95
C PHE A 9 -21.75 14.59 3.19
N PHE A 10 -22.40 13.62 2.54
CA PHE A 10 -21.77 12.57 1.74
C PHE A 10 -21.11 13.08 0.44
N LEU A 11 -21.52 14.24 -0.07
CA LEU A 11 -20.90 14.86 -1.24
C LEU A 11 -19.84 15.90 -0.85
N VAL A 12 -20.12 16.73 0.17
CA VAL A 12 -19.25 17.83 0.57
C VAL A 12 -17.98 17.32 1.26
N SER A 13 -18.06 16.27 2.09
CA SER A 13 -16.89 15.77 2.81
C SER A 13 -15.84 15.16 1.87
N PRO A 14 -16.17 14.23 0.94
CA PRO A 14 -15.18 13.67 0.03
C PRO A 14 -14.63 14.71 -0.97
N VAL A 15 -15.49 15.60 -1.47
CA VAL A 15 -15.04 16.69 -2.37
C VAL A 15 -14.10 17.63 -1.62
N ARG A 16 -14.38 17.99 -0.37
CA ARG A 16 -13.47 18.77 0.46
C ARG A 16 -12.14 18.04 0.68
N SER A 17 -12.16 16.74 0.91
CA SER A 17 -10.93 15.93 1.03
C SER A 17 -10.09 16.00 -0.24
N VAL A 18 -10.68 15.82 -1.42
CA VAL A 18 -9.96 15.95 -2.72
C VAL A 18 -9.43 17.37 -2.91
N LEU A 19 -10.23 18.40 -2.61
CA LEU A 19 -9.82 19.80 -2.75
C LEU A 19 -8.73 20.20 -1.75
N SER A 20 -8.65 19.55 -0.59
CA SER A 20 -7.60 19.80 0.42
C SER A 20 -6.22 19.30 0.00
N VAL A 21 -6.16 18.36 -0.95
CA VAL A 21 -4.92 17.84 -1.52
C VAL A 21 -4.38 18.86 -2.52
N LYS A 22 -3.31 19.56 -2.12
CA LYS A 22 -2.72 20.66 -2.89
C LYS A 22 -1.98 20.19 -4.14
N ASP A 23 -1.40 19.01 -4.10
CA ASP A 23 -0.49 18.44 -5.09
C ASP A 23 -0.88 17.02 -5.51
N GLY A 24 -0.60 16.66 -6.77
CA GLY A 24 -0.91 15.35 -7.33
C GLY A 24 -1.94 15.41 -8.46
N THR A 25 -2.15 14.25 -9.08
CA THR A 25 -2.90 14.09 -10.33
C THR A 25 -4.03 13.09 -10.13
N SER A 26 -5.17 13.27 -10.81
CA SER A 26 -6.21 12.24 -10.86
C SER A 26 -5.62 10.94 -11.38
N LEU A 27 -6.04 9.79 -10.83
CA LEU A 27 -5.57 8.49 -11.29
C LEU A 27 -5.83 8.24 -12.78
N ASN A 28 -6.81 8.91 -13.40
CA ASN A 28 -7.05 8.80 -14.83
C ASN A 28 -6.00 9.52 -15.70
N HIS A 29 -5.24 10.46 -15.12
CA HIS A 29 -4.28 11.30 -15.82
C HIS A 29 -2.83 11.06 -15.36
N ILE A 30 -2.59 10.04 -14.52
CA ILE A 30 -1.24 9.60 -14.23
C ILE A 30 -0.64 8.99 -15.50
N PRO A 31 0.58 9.37 -15.91
CA PRO A 31 1.23 8.81 -17.09
C PRO A 31 1.82 7.43 -16.78
N TYR A 32 0.99 6.41 -16.56
CA TYR A 32 1.45 5.08 -16.13
C TYR A 32 2.54 4.50 -17.06
N ASN A 33 3.60 3.93 -16.47
CA ASN A 33 4.69 3.25 -17.17
C ASN A 33 4.27 1.85 -17.69
N ARG A 34 3.16 1.79 -18.43
CA ARG A 34 2.56 0.55 -18.90
C ARG A 34 3.26 0.09 -20.18
N ASN A 35 4.02 -1.00 -20.09
CA ASN A 35 4.74 -1.61 -21.19
C ASN A 35 4.07 -2.91 -21.69
N ARG A 36 3.10 -3.44 -20.92
CA ARG A 36 2.39 -4.68 -21.20
C ARG A 36 0.88 -4.50 -21.01
N ASP A 37 0.11 -5.42 -21.59
CA ASP A 37 -1.34 -5.38 -21.47
C ASP A 37 -1.85 -5.94 -20.14
N LYS A 38 -1.01 -6.70 -19.43
CA LYS A 38 -1.34 -7.41 -18.20
C LYS A 38 -0.42 -7.00 -17.06
N CYS A 39 -0.92 -7.10 -15.83
CA CYS A 39 -0.22 -6.69 -14.62
C CYS A 39 -0.21 -7.80 -13.56
N LEU A 40 0.95 -8.04 -12.94
CA LEU A 40 1.06 -8.78 -11.68
C LEU A 40 1.19 -7.79 -10.54
N ILE A 41 0.47 -8.01 -9.44
CA ILE A 41 0.61 -7.25 -8.21
C ILE A 41 1.16 -8.18 -7.14
N LEU A 42 2.36 -7.87 -6.66
CA LEU A 42 3.09 -8.66 -5.69
C LEU A 42 2.93 -8.05 -4.29
N GLY A 43 2.14 -8.73 -3.47
CA GLY A 43 2.04 -8.50 -2.03
C GLY A 43 3.26 -9.03 -1.28
N ASN A 44 3.10 -9.25 0.02
CA ASN A 44 4.20 -9.67 0.91
C ASN A 44 3.87 -10.90 1.75
N GLY A 45 2.72 -11.52 1.51
CA GLY A 45 2.31 -12.68 2.27
C GLY A 45 3.06 -13.95 1.85
N PRO A 46 3.04 -15.01 2.69
CA PRO A 46 3.93 -16.16 2.55
C PRO A 46 3.74 -17.00 1.28
N SER A 47 2.52 -17.08 0.72
CA SER A 47 2.23 -17.85 -0.51
C SER A 47 3.08 -17.42 -1.70
N LEU A 48 3.57 -16.17 -1.70
CA LEU A 48 4.42 -15.63 -2.75
C LEU A 48 5.64 -16.50 -3.05
N LYS A 49 6.18 -17.22 -2.04
CA LYS A 49 7.32 -18.14 -2.21
C LYS A 49 6.99 -19.31 -3.14
N GLU A 50 5.81 -19.87 -3.01
CA GLU A 50 5.36 -21.02 -3.80
C GLU A 50 5.03 -20.60 -5.24
N ASP A 51 4.63 -19.34 -5.41
CA ASP A 51 4.26 -18.76 -6.70
C ASP A 51 5.46 -18.23 -7.53
N LEU A 52 6.67 -18.16 -6.96
CA LEU A 52 7.85 -17.60 -7.65
C LEU A 52 8.11 -18.21 -9.04
N PRO A 53 8.05 -19.54 -9.25
CA PRO A 53 8.28 -20.11 -10.57
C PRO A 53 7.28 -19.61 -11.63
N ASP A 54 6.02 -19.37 -11.24
CA ASP A 54 5.00 -18.83 -12.14
C ASP A 54 5.21 -17.33 -12.40
N ILE A 55 5.56 -16.56 -11.36
CA ILE A 55 5.89 -15.14 -11.47
C ILE A 55 7.06 -14.92 -12.44
N MET A 56 8.16 -15.66 -12.28
CA MET A 56 9.34 -15.56 -13.14
C MET A 56 9.01 -15.95 -14.59
N ARG A 57 8.19 -17.00 -14.81
CA ARG A 57 7.72 -17.38 -16.15
C ARG A 57 6.86 -16.31 -16.82
N LYS A 58 6.17 -15.48 -16.04
CA LYS A 58 5.29 -14.41 -16.52
C LYS A 58 5.99 -13.07 -16.66
N ARG A 59 7.19 -12.89 -16.11
CA ARG A 59 7.90 -11.61 -16.03
C ARG A 59 7.92 -10.82 -17.34
N ASP A 60 8.29 -11.45 -18.45
CA ASP A 60 8.41 -10.74 -19.75
C ASP A 60 7.06 -10.40 -20.40
N LYS A 61 5.98 -11.01 -19.91
CA LYS A 61 4.62 -10.91 -20.48
C LYS A 61 3.71 -9.95 -19.70
N TYR A 62 4.13 -9.53 -18.51
CA TYR A 62 3.35 -8.71 -17.59
C TYR A 62 4.20 -7.55 -17.07
N ASP A 63 3.57 -6.40 -16.88
CA ASP A 63 4.14 -5.39 -15.99
C ASP A 63 3.91 -5.82 -14.53
N ILE A 64 4.75 -5.34 -13.63
CA ILE A 64 4.75 -5.77 -12.24
C ILE A 64 4.69 -4.57 -11.31
N MET A 65 3.72 -4.61 -10.40
CA MET A 65 3.63 -3.71 -9.26
C MET A 65 4.04 -4.44 -8.00
N CYS A 66 4.98 -3.88 -7.25
CA CYS A 66 5.33 -4.39 -5.93
C CYS A 66 4.92 -3.39 -4.84
N VAL A 67 4.71 -3.89 -3.63
CA VAL A 67 4.23 -3.09 -2.50
C VAL A 67 5.06 -3.32 -1.22
N ASN A 68 4.90 -2.42 -0.26
CA ASN A 68 5.53 -2.48 1.07
C ASN A 68 7.05 -2.73 1.03
N HIS A 69 7.51 -3.76 1.74
CA HIS A 69 8.92 -4.09 1.91
C HIS A 69 9.43 -5.08 0.86
N PHE A 70 8.69 -5.28 -0.24
CA PHE A 70 9.12 -6.16 -1.33
C PHE A 70 10.54 -5.83 -1.83
N PRO A 71 10.95 -4.54 -1.96
CA PRO A 71 12.30 -4.19 -2.41
C PRO A 71 13.46 -4.73 -1.57
N VAL A 72 13.21 -5.16 -0.32
CA VAL A 72 14.24 -5.73 0.56
C VAL A 72 14.70 -7.11 0.06
N SER A 73 13.86 -7.84 -0.66
CA SER A 73 14.20 -9.15 -1.21
C SER A 73 15.11 -9.03 -2.43
N ASP A 74 16.05 -9.97 -2.59
CA ASP A 74 16.90 -10.07 -3.79
C ASP A 74 16.07 -10.23 -5.07
N LEU A 75 14.89 -10.85 -4.96
CA LEU A 75 13.91 -10.97 -6.05
C LEU A 75 13.53 -9.62 -6.67
N PHE A 76 13.67 -8.51 -5.94
CA PHE A 76 13.38 -7.18 -6.48
C PHE A 76 14.26 -6.83 -7.68
N PHE A 77 15.54 -7.18 -7.63
CA PHE A 77 16.49 -6.90 -8.71
C PHE A 77 16.43 -7.93 -9.84
N ASP A 78 15.99 -9.15 -9.53
CA ASP A 78 15.71 -10.17 -10.55
C ASP A 78 14.43 -9.84 -11.33
N ILE A 79 13.39 -9.38 -10.61
CA ILE A 79 12.08 -9.08 -11.18
C ILE A 79 12.05 -7.70 -11.83
N GLN A 80 12.78 -6.71 -11.34
CA GLN A 80 12.82 -5.37 -11.93
C GLN A 80 11.42 -4.77 -12.19
N PRO A 81 10.57 -4.61 -11.16
CA PRO A 81 9.18 -4.20 -11.35
C PRO A 81 9.05 -2.79 -11.95
N GLU A 82 8.05 -2.59 -12.80
CA GLU A 82 7.72 -1.30 -13.42
C GLU A 82 7.13 -0.31 -12.41
N TYR A 83 6.53 -0.81 -11.32
CA TYR A 83 5.93 0.03 -10.29
C TYR A 83 6.26 -0.37 -8.86
N PHE A 84 6.33 0.65 -8.00
CA PHE A 84 6.35 0.50 -6.55
C PHE A 84 5.30 1.41 -5.90
N ILE A 85 4.52 0.89 -4.95
CA ILE A 85 3.39 1.60 -4.35
C ILE A 85 3.68 1.97 -2.89
N ILE A 86 3.51 3.25 -2.55
CA ILE A 86 3.66 3.79 -1.18
C ILE A 86 2.35 4.49 -0.77
N THR A 87 1.68 4.01 0.28
CA THR A 87 0.42 4.62 0.75
C THR A 87 0.38 5.00 2.22
N ASP A 88 1.22 4.38 3.05
CA ASP A 88 1.05 4.43 4.50
C ASP A 88 1.86 5.56 5.16
N LEU A 89 1.30 6.17 6.20
CA LEU A 89 1.96 7.24 6.97
C LEU A 89 3.34 6.84 7.51
N ALA A 90 3.58 5.54 7.74
CA ALA A 90 4.87 5.04 8.21
C ALA A 90 6.05 5.38 7.27
N TRP A 91 5.77 5.58 5.98
CA TRP A 91 6.78 5.90 4.97
C TRP A 91 7.37 7.31 5.09
N TRP A 92 6.69 8.24 5.76
CA TRP A 92 7.17 9.63 5.91
C TRP A 92 6.96 10.23 7.31
N SER A 93 6.31 9.52 8.22
CA SER A 93 6.14 9.98 9.59
C SER A 93 7.47 9.98 10.35
N SER A 94 7.75 11.08 11.05
CA SER A 94 8.88 11.17 11.99
C SER A 94 8.63 10.38 13.28
N LYS A 95 7.38 10.00 13.56
CA LYS A 95 6.94 9.34 14.80
C LYS A 95 6.95 7.80 14.76
N VAL A 96 7.45 7.20 13.67
CA VAL A 96 7.64 5.74 13.62
C VAL A 96 8.73 5.30 14.59
N ASN A 97 8.56 4.11 15.17
CA ASN A 97 9.57 3.50 16.03
C ASN A 97 10.84 3.14 15.22
N ASP A 98 11.94 2.86 15.92
CA ASP A 98 13.23 2.60 15.29
C ASP A 98 13.26 1.32 14.44
N THR A 99 12.44 0.32 14.77
CA THR A 99 12.37 -0.93 13.99
C THR A 99 11.75 -0.67 12.63
N ASP A 100 10.60 0.00 12.59
CA ASP A 100 9.91 0.35 11.34
C ASP A 100 10.70 1.40 10.55
N ARG A 101 11.38 2.32 11.23
CA ARG A 101 12.31 3.27 10.60
C ARG A 101 13.42 2.55 9.86
N LYS A 102 14.07 1.56 10.49
CA LYS A 102 15.13 0.77 9.86
C LYS A 102 14.61 -0.03 8.66
N LYS A 103 13.45 -0.68 8.78
CA LYS A 103 12.82 -1.43 7.68
C LYS A 103 12.48 -0.52 6.49
N ARG A 104 11.92 0.66 6.75
CA ARG A 104 11.63 1.69 5.76
C ARG A 104 12.91 2.21 5.08
N ASP A 105 13.92 2.54 5.87
CA ASP A 105 15.16 3.12 5.36
C ASP A 105 15.91 2.10 4.49
N LEU A 106 15.86 0.81 4.83
CA LEU A 106 16.37 -0.27 3.99
C LEU A 106 15.68 -0.33 2.62
N VAL A 107 14.36 -0.15 2.56
CA VAL A 107 13.65 -0.05 1.27
C VAL A 107 14.14 1.15 0.48
N PHE A 108 14.28 2.33 1.11
CA PHE A 108 14.80 3.50 0.43
C PHE A 108 16.25 3.30 -0.07
N ASP A 109 17.08 2.58 0.66
CA ASP A 109 18.43 2.22 0.21
C ASP A 109 18.35 1.35 -1.06
N LYS A 110 17.53 0.30 -1.08
CA LYS A 110 17.33 -0.56 -2.26
C LYS A 110 16.82 0.20 -3.49
N LEU A 111 15.98 1.22 -3.29
CA LEU A 111 15.50 2.07 -4.38
C LEU A 111 16.60 2.95 -5.00
N ARG A 112 17.70 3.24 -4.30
CA ARG A 112 18.84 3.97 -4.88
C ARG A 112 19.63 3.13 -5.88
N ASP A 113 19.60 1.81 -5.71
CA ASP A 113 20.33 0.86 -6.55
C ASP A 113 19.55 0.44 -7.80
N VAL A 114 18.32 0.96 -7.99
CA VAL A 114 17.49 0.64 -9.15
C VAL A 114 18.11 1.16 -10.45
N THR A 115 18.30 0.26 -11.41
CA THR A 115 18.93 0.56 -12.72
C THR A 115 17.97 0.49 -13.91
N TRP A 116 16.69 0.19 -13.69
CA TRP A 116 15.66 0.10 -14.74
C TRP A 116 14.58 1.17 -14.55
N PRO A 117 13.86 1.56 -15.62
CA PRO A 117 12.76 2.52 -15.51
C PRO A 117 11.66 2.01 -14.57
N MET A 118 11.44 2.73 -13.48
CA MET A 118 10.43 2.39 -12.48
C MET A 118 9.60 3.60 -12.09
N GLN A 119 8.31 3.38 -11.83
CA GLN A 119 7.38 4.40 -11.36
C GLN A 119 6.95 4.15 -9.92
N VAL A 120 7.22 5.11 -9.04
CA VAL A 120 6.71 5.09 -7.67
C VAL A 120 5.38 5.86 -7.63
N LEU A 121 4.31 5.16 -7.28
CA LEU A 121 2.99 5.76 -7.10
C LEU A 121 2.72 5.99 -5.62
N VAL A 122 2.38 7.24 -5.26
CA VAL A 122 2.13 7.63 -3.87
C VAL A 122 0.69 8.13 -3.67
N SER A 123 0.11 7.87 -2.49
CA SER A 123 -1.25 8.32 -2.15
C SER A 123 -1.34 9.83 -1.90
N ALA A 124 -2.55 10.37 -1.91
CA ALA A 124 -2.81 11.80 -1.72
C ALA A 124 -2.26 12.40 -0.42
N ASN A 125 -2.17 11.59 0.64
CA ASN A 125 -1.69 12.03 1.95
C ASN A 125 -0.16 11.94 2.11
N SER A 126 0.54 11.50 1.05
CA SER A 126 1.99 11.31 1.07
C SER A 126 2.74 12.64 1.14
N ASP A 127 3.75 12.71 2.01
CA ASP A 127 4.72 13.79 2.03
C ASP A 127 5.69 13.62 0.85
N LEU A 128 5.35 14.27 -0.26
CA LEU A 128 6.10 14.17 -1.50
C LEU A 128 7.52 14.75 -1.37
N VAL A 129 7.70 15.76 -0.51
CA VAL A 129 9.02 16.37 -0.27
C VAL A 129 9.92 15.37 0.44
N PHE A 130 9.41 14.75 1.50
CA PHE A 130 10.15 13.71 2.21
C PHE A 130 10.50 12.53 1.29
N ILE A 131 9.52 12.00 0.54
CA ILE A 131 9.75 10.84 -0.33
C ILE A 131 10.79 11.15 -1.41
N LYS A 132 10.68 12.31 -2.08
CA LYS A 132 11.67 12.75 -3.08
C LYS A 132 13.07 12.97 -2.49
N SER A 133 13.16 13.39 -1.22
CA SER A 133 14.46 13.50 -0.54
C SER A 133 15.14 12.15 -0.28
N LYS A 134 14.36 11.06 -0.22
CA LYS A 134 14.87 9.71 0.02
C LYS A 134 15.12 8.92 -1.25
N ILE A 135 14.33 9.17 -2.30
CA ILE A 135 14.42 8.52 -3.60
C ILE A 135 14.98 9.54 -4.61
N ASN A 136 16.30 9.65 -4.65
CA ASN A 136 17.01 10.45 -5.65
C ASN A 136 17.70 9.53 -6.65
N ASN A 137 16.94 9.04 -7.63
CA ASN A 137 17.42 8.12 -8.66
C ASN A 137 16.81 8.50 -10.02
N VAL A 138 17.65 8.67 -11.04
CA VAL A 138 17.23 9.08 -12.39
C VAL A 138 16.32 8.05 -13.07
N ASN A 139 16.43 6.78 -12.69
CA ASN A 139 15.60 5.70 -13.22
C ASN A 139 14.20 5.65 -12.58
N ILE A 140 13.98 6.41 -11.51
CA ILE A 140 12.72 6.40 -10.77
C ILE A 140 11.95 7.70 -10.96
N ARG A 141 10.72 7.59 -11.46
CA ARG A 141 9.76 8.70 -11.47
C ARG A 141 8.76 8.54 -10.33
N ILE A 142 8.49 9.62 -9.58
CA ILE A 142 7.50 9.62 -8.50
C ILE A 142 6.26 10.40 -8.93
N ASP A 143 5.10 9.75 -8.95
CA ASP A 143 3.81 10.34 -9.27
C ASP A 143 2.84 10.23 -8.08
N LYS A 144 2.29 11.37 -7.68
CA LYS A 144 1.32 11.45 -6.57
C LYS A 144 -0.10 11.44 -7.09
N SER A 145 -0.90 10.51 -6.58
CA SER A 145 -2.34 10.51 -6.81
C SER A 145 -3.01 11.57 -5.95
N LYS A 146 -3.98 12.29 -6.54
CA LYS A 146 -4.88 13.22 -5.82
C LYS A 146 -6.10 12.50 -5.24
N SER A 147 -6.23 11.20 -5.43
CA SER A 147 -7.45 10.47 -5.10
C SER A 147 -7.59 10.23 -3.60
N THR A 148 -8.83 10.31 -3.12
CA THR A 148 -9.16 10.06 -1.71
C THR A 148 -10.04 8.83 -1.56
N GLY A 149 -9.78 8.03 -0.52
CA GLY A 149 -10.60 6.88 -0.17
C GLY A 149 -12.02 7.29 0.21
N LEU A 150 -13.02 6.67 -0.42
CA LEU A 150 -14.42 6.97 -0.20
C LEU A 150 -15.05 5.94 0.74
N PHE A 151 -15.28 6.34 2.00
CA PHE A 151 -15.93 5.50 3.01
C PHE A 151 -17.45 5.57 2.87
N ARG A 152 -18.00 4.79 1.94
CA ARG A 152 -19.45 4.66 1.70
C ARG A 152 -19.82 3.27 1.21
N PRO A 153 -21.11 2.88 1.22
CA PRO A 153 -21.56 1.62 0.63
C PRO A 153 -21.15 1.48 -0.84
N PHE A 154 -20.75 0.28 -1.25
CA PHE A 154 -20.39 -0.05 -2.63
C PHE A 154 -21.65 -0.10 -3.50
N ASP A 155 -22.04 1.04 -4.08
CA ASP A 155 -23.17 1.18 -4.98
C ASP A 155 -22.78 1.85 -6.31
N TYR A 156 -23.72 1.92 -7.26
CA TYR A 156 -23.47 2.52 -8.59
C TYR A 156 -22.95 3.97 -8.52
N ARG A 157 -23.30 4.72 -7.46
CA ARG A 157 -22.84 6.11 -7.28
C ARG A 157 -21.39 6.13 -6.83
N ALA A 158 -20.98 5.21 -5.97
CA ALA A 158 -19.57 5.02 -5.62
C ALA A 158 -18.73 4.69 -6.85
N PHE A 159 -19.18 3.77 -7.72
CA PHE A 159 -18.47 3.44 -8.96
C PHE A 159 -18.33 4.65 -9.90
N ARG A 160 -19.39 5.46 -10.08
CA ARG A 160 -19.31 6.70 -10.87
C ARG A 160 -18.32 7.72 -10.31
N LEU A 161 -18.14 7.76 -8.99
CA LEU A 161 -17.11 8.58 -8.36
C LEU A 161 -15.71 8.00 -8.58
N TYR A 162 -15.56 6.68 -8.48
CA TYR A 162 -14.33 5.98 -8.82
C TYR A 162 -13.90 6.23 -10.26
N ASP A 163 -14.85 6.29 -11.21
CA ASP A 163 -14.60 6.59 -12.62
C ASP A 163 -13.91 7.94 -12.83
N THR A 164 -14.12 8.92 -11.97
CA THR A 164 -13.47 10.25 -12.06
C THR A 164 -11.96 10.22 -11.82
N GLY A 165 -11.45 9.16 -11.19
CA GLY A 165 -10.05 9.05 -10.76
C GLY A 165 -9.68 9.96 -9.59
N TYR A 166 -10.63 10.69 -8.98
CA TYR A 166 -10.42 11.46 -7.73
C TYR A 166 -10.86 10.71 -6.48
N PHE A 167 -11.53 9.59 -6.64
CA PHE A 167 -11.99 8.75 -5.55
C PHE A 167 -11.51 7.32 -5.74
N THR A 168 -11.17 6.66 -4.64
CA THR A 168 -10.83 5.23 -4.60
C THR A 168 -11.76 4.50 -3.64
N PRO A 169 -11.84 3.16 -3.72
CA PRO A 169 -12.29 2.35 -2.58
C PRO A 169 -11.51 2.71 -1.30
N PRO A 170 -12.07 2.42 -0.11
CA PRO A 170 -11.33 2.57 1.15
C PRO A 170 -9.99 1.85 1.11
N VAL A 171 -8.89 2.60 1.16
CA VAL A 171 -7.52 2.06 1.15
C VAL A 171 -7.16 1.67 2.58
N VAL A 172 -7.68 0.52 3.02
CA VAL A 172 -7.33 -0.08 4.33
C VAL A 172 -6.07 -0.95 4.25
N ASN A 173 -5.61 -1.26 3.04
CA ASN A 173 -4.38 -1.98 2.72
C ASN A 173 -3.82 -1.42 1.40
N VAL A 174 -2.51 -1.27 1.29
CA VAL A 174 -1.80 -0.85 0.08
C VAL A 174 -2.21 -1.65 -1.17
N LEU A 175 -2.53 -2.94 -1.04
CA LEU A 175 -2.96 -3.78 -2.16
C LEU A 175 -4.23 -3.25 -2.83
N ILE A 176 -5.18 -2.69 -2.05
CA ILE A 176 -6.40 -2.12 -2.61
C ILE A 176 -6.06 -0.93 -3.52
N PHE A 177 -5.13 -0.08 -3.09
CA PHE A 177 -4.67 1.04 -3.90
C PHE A 177 -3.88 0.57 -5.13
N ALA A 178 -3.00 -0.43 -4.99
CA ALA A 178 -2.27 -1.01 -6.10
C ALA A 178 -3.21 -1.60 -7.18
N ILE A 179 -4.21 -2.38 -6.77
CA ILE A 179 -5.23 -2.94 -7.66
C ILE A 179 -5.99 -1.82 -8.35
N PHE A 180 -6.40 -0.79 -7.60
CA PHE A 180 -7.13 0.32 -8.18
C PHE A 180 -6.29 1.13 -9.18
N CYS A 181 -5.01 1.36 -8.89
CA CYS A 181 -4.05 1.93 -9.84
C CYS A 181 -3.91 1.08 -11.10
N ALA A 182 -3.83 -0.25 -10.98
CA ALA A 182 -3.77 -1.14 -12.14
C ALA A 182 -5.05 -1.08 -12.99
N ILE A 183 -6.23 -1.02 -12.37
CA ILE A 183 -7.49 -0.81 -13.09
C ILE A 183 -7.46 0.53 -13.84
N LYS A 184 -6.97 1.60 -13.20
CA LYS A 184 -6.88 2.94 -13.80
C LYS A 184 -5.81 3.06 -14.87
N ALA A 185 -4.76 2.26 -14.80
CA ALA A 185 -3.77 2.12 -15.86
C ALA A 185 -4.30 1.36 -17.10
N GLY A 186 -5.48 0.74 -17.00
CA GLY A 186 -6.14 0.07 -18.12
C GLY A 186 -5.59 -1.31 -18.46
N TYR A 187 -5.03 -2.02 -17.47
CA TYR A 187 -4.62 -3.41 -17.66
C TYR A 187 -5.83 -4.31 -17.92
N SER A 188 -5.75 -5.15 -18.96
CA SER A 188 -6.83 -6.07 -19.35
C SER A 188 -6.95 -7.27 -18.40
N LYS A 189 -5.84 -7.64 -17.76
CA LYS A 189 -5.76 -8.71 -16.76
C LYS A 189 -4.86 -8.28 -15.60
N ILE A 190 -5.36 -8.47 -14.39
CA ILE A 190 -4.63 -8.20 -13.14
C ILE A 190 -4.61 -9.50 -12.35
N GLU A 191 -3.41 -9.97 -12.00
CA GLU A 191 -3.21 -11.14 -11.15
C GLU A 191 -2.52 -10.68 -9.85
N VAL A 192 -2.98 -11.17 -8.71
CA VAL A 192 -2.48 -10.73 -7.40
C VAL A 192 -1.88 -11.93 -6.67
N TYR A 193 -0.65 -11.75 -6.19
CA TYR A 193 0.14 -12.77 -5.51
C TYR A 193 0.53 -12.30 -4.10
N GLY A 194 0.74 -13.23 -3.16
CA GLY A 194 1.12 -12.88 -1.78
C GLY A 194 0.07 -12.03 -1.06
N ALA A 195 -1.21 -12.23 -1.38
CA ALA A 195 -2.36 -11.52 -0.82
C ALA A 195 -3.06 -12.35 0.27
N ASP A 196 -2.28 -13.00 1.13
CA ASP A 196 -2.76 -13.98 2.10
C ASP A 196 -3.60 -13.37 3.24
N LEU A 197 -3.46 -12.07 3.49
CA LEU A 197 -4.02 -11.39 4.67
C LEU A 197 -3.62 -12.08 6.00
N SER A 198 -2.45 -12.76 6.01
CA SER A 198 -2.00 -13.61 7.12
C SER A 198 -1.91 -12.89 8.47
N TYR A 199 -1.80 -11.55 8.46
CA TYR A 199 -1.75 -10.72 9.67
C TYR A 199 -2.86 -11.08 10.67
N LEU A 200 -4.07 -11.41 10.20
CA LEU A 200 -5.20 -11.78 11.06
C LEU A 200 -5.02 -13.13 11.77
N PHE A 201 -4.32 -14.07 11.15
CA PHE A 201 -4.07 -15.42 11.71
C PHE A 201 -2.81 -15.48 12.57
N LEU A 202 -2.00 -14.42 12.55
CA LEU A 202 -0.74 -14.33 13.25
C LEU A 202 -0.87 -13.65 14.63
N VAL A 203 -2.06 -13.17 14.96
CA VAL A 203 -2.39 -12.62 16.28
C VAL A 203 -2.56 -13.75 17.28
N ASP A 204 -1.81 -13.69 18.38
CA ASP A 204 -1.79 -14.65 19.46
C ASP A 204 -2.00 -13.92 20.80
N VAL A 205 -2.61 -14.58 21.78
CA VAL A 205 -2.85 -14.00 23.11
C VAL A 205 -2.05 -14.79 24.13
N ASP A 206 -1.22 -14.09 24.89
CA ASP A 206 -0.63 -14.68 26.09
C ASP A 206 -1.73 -14.91 27.12
N GLN A 207 -1.97 -16.18 27.44
CA GLN A 207 -3.05 -16.61 28.32
C GLN A 207 -2.85 -16.16 29.78
N SER A 208 -1.62 -15.85 30.19
CA SER A 208 -1.30 -15.38 31.54
C SER A 208 -1.43 -13.87 31.69
N SER A 209 -0.94 -13.10 30.70
CA SER A 209 -0.86 -11.64 30.78
C SER A 209 -1.99 -10.92 30.02
N ASN A 210 -2.75 -11.66 29.20
CA ASN A 210 -3.78 -11.16 28.28
C ASN A 210 -3.24 -10.23 27.18
N VAL A 211 -1.91 -10.16 27.01
CA VAL A 211 -1.24 -9.33 26.01
C VAL A 211 -1.34 -9.97 24.63
N LEU A 212 -1.66 -9.14 23.63
CA LEU A 212 -1.69 -9.52 22.22
C LEU A 212 -0.29 -9.47 21.62
N TYR A 213 0.07 -10.53 20.91
CA TYR A 213 1.28 -10.65 20.13
C TYR A 213 0.92 -10.85 18.67
N ILE A 214 1.82 -10.48 17.78
CA ILE A 214 1.78 -10.88 16.40
C ILE A 214 3.06 -11.61 16.02
N LYS A 215 2.90 -12.74 15.32
CA LYS A 215 4.00 -13.42 14.65
C LYS A 215 4.21 -12.77 13.28
N ASN A 216 5.33 -12.08 13.05
CA ASN A 216 5.56 -11.43 11.77
C ASN A 216 6.09 -12.42 10.72
N GLU A 217 5.21 -13.23 10.13
CA GLU A 217 5.57 -14.10 9.00
C GLU A 217 5.40 -13.38 7.67
N HIS A 218 6.50 -13.18 6.95
CA HIS A 218 6.52 -12.56 5.62
C HIS A 218 7.32 -13.45 4.63
N PHE A 219 7.11 -13.29 3.31
CA PHE A 219 7.87 -14.11 2.35
C PHE A 219 9.40 -13.89 2.44
N TYR A 220 9.85 -12.71 2.89
CA TYR A 220 11.27 -12.36 3.02
C TYR A 220 11.82 -12.55 4.44
N ALA A 221 11.00 -12.97 5.42
CA ALA A 221 11.44 -13.14 6.81
C ALA A 221 10.54 -14.13 7.58
N SER A 222 11.14 -15.09 8.29
CA SER A 222 10.44 -15.94 9.27
C SER A 222 10.36 -15.23 10.63
N GLY A 223 9.17 -15.22 11.26
CA GLY A 223 8.82 -14.25 12.30
C GLY A 223 9.27 -14.57 13.72
N GLU A 224 9.85 -13.55 14.37
CA GLU A 224 9.88 -13.36 15.82
C GLU A 224 8.47 -12.93 16.34
N LYS A 225 8.17 -13.19 17.62
CA LYS A 225 6.95 -12.71 18.29
C LYS A 225 7.12 -11.24 18.71
N GLU A 226 6.20 -10.38 18.29
CA GLU A 226 6.19 -8.96 18.65
C GLU A 226 4.90 -8.59 19.40
N ILE A 227 5.00 -7.78 20.46
CA ILE A 227 3.83 -7.27 21.18
C ILE A 227 3.08 -6.26 20.31
N MET A 228 1.75 -6.35 20.26
CA MET A 228 0.91 -5.36 19.58
C MET A 228 0.70 -4.13 20.46
N TYR A 229 0.72 -2.94 19.86
CA TYR A 229 0.51 -1.66 20.56
C TYR A 229 -0.58 -0.83 19.86
N GLU A 230 -1.33 -0.06 20.65
CA GLU A 230 -2.44 0.78 20.17
C GLU A 230 -1.97 1.95 19.30
N THR A 231 -0.69 2.33 19.42
CA THR A 231 -0.05 3.35 18.58
C THR A 231 1.32 2.86 18.11
N ALA A 232 1.89 3.51 17.09
CA ALA A 232 3.25 3.23 16.61
C ALA A 232 4.35 3.47 17.68
N LYS A 233 3.98 4.01 18.85
CA LYS A 233 4.85 4.12 20.02
C LYS A 233 4.67 2.88 20.90
N LYS A 234 5.78 2.18 21.16
CA LYS A 234 5.85 1.03 22.06
C LYS A 234 5.97 1.45 23.55
N ASP A 235 5.48 2.63 23.92
CA ASP A 235 5.58 3.20 25.27
C ASP A 235 4.34 2.88 26.15
N SER A 236 3.29 2.28 25.58
CA SER A 236 2.14 1.79 26.33
C SER A 236 2.32 0.32 26.76
N SER A 237 1.62 -0.09 27.82
CA SER A 237 1.41 -1.52 28.08
C SER A 237 0.76 -2.12 26.83
N GLY A 238 1.35 -3.19 26.27
CA GLY A 238 0.86 -3.83 25.05
C GLY A 238 -0.66 -4.03 25.03
N LEU A 239 -1.25 -4.00 23.84
CA LEU A 239 -2.69 -4.19 23.64
C LEU A 239 -3.13 -5.49 24.32
N LYS A 240 -4.24 -5.42 25.05
CA LYS A 240 -4.82 -6.58 25.71
C LYS A 240 -6.06 -7.04 24.97
N MET A 241 -6.29 -8.35 24.85
CA MET A 241 -7.49 -8.86 24.17
C MET A 241 -8.78 -8.37 24.86
N SER A 242 -8.74 -8.21 26.18
CA SER A 242 -9.87 -7.71 26.98
C SER A 242 -10.35 -6.30 26.59
N THR A 243 -9.54 -5.47 25.92
CA THR A 243 -9.98 -4.12 25.51
C THR A 243 -10.91 -4.13 24.30
N PHE A 244 -11.01 -5.25 23.57
CA PHE A 244 -11.85 -5.41 22.38
C PHE A 244 -13.17 -6.14 22.64
N LEU A 245 -13.40 -6.59 23.88
CA LEU A 245 -14.60 -7.34 24.29
C LEU A 245 -15.63 -6.47 25.01
N GLN A 246 -15.48 -5.15 24.96
CA GLN A 246 -16.38 -4.14 25.54
C GLN A 246 -17.21 -3.48 24.44
#